data_AF-A0A662DVX7-F1
#
_entry.id   AF-A0A662DVX7-F1
#
_cell.length_a   1.000
_cell.length_b   1.000
_cell.length_c   1.000
_cell.angle_alpha   90.00
_cell.angle_beta   90.00
_cell.angle_gamma   90.00
#
_symmetry.space_group_name_H-M   'P 1'
#
loop_
_entity.id
_entity.type
_entity.pdbx_description
1 polymer ?
#
loop_
_entity_poly.entity_id
_entity_poly.type
_entity_poly.pdbx_seq_one_letter_code
_entity_poly.pdbx_strand_id
1 'polypeptide(L)'
;MILRVSVLSLLLILVAACMHGKPPAVRVDPTTTSVSYLADVKPILDRRCVVCHSCYNAPCQLKLSSYEGLDRGGSKAVVYKGPRLRAQDPTRLFLDAQTTAEWREKGFHSVTESGAEGAYNDSLMLQLLDAKRQQPLSRGEYRPEATNLKCAANQREMGKFVGRKPGRGMPFGFPALAPGEFTTLANWLQQQTPGPTPNEQDELTNPGPKAAAMIAKWEAFLNEDDAKHAVTARYLYEHLFLAHLSFRDAESGDFYELVRSTTAPGDQIAVIATLRPYDDPGASPFFYRFQKIHSTIVYKTHIVFELDDMTLARLREQFIETEWLETPHRIGHEAKADANPFVTYAQIPPSVRYQFLLDNVEYIIRTFIRGPVCKGQIALSVIHDHFWVMFVDPKADAVVQDPKFLAAQAQNLSMSIEQGSNFTLFKAFSNKYRKRYSDFYRAKGQLYDQTNPDGLGIDAIWRGERPRDSPALTVYRHFDSASVHKGVLGTLPRTLWVIDYAQLERIYYSLVAGFDVFGDMSHQLNIRRYMDFLRIEGELNFLEFMPQEVRVPMLQSWYIGDKAIANVDHEAVRSRRKTRVTFETDDPKREFVERI
;
A
#
# COMPACT_ATOMS: atom_id res chain seq x y z
N MET A 1 43.67 53.12 16.27
CA MET A 1 43.83 52.42 14.97
C MET A 1 43.73 50.89 15.10
N ILE A 2 44.17 50.29 16.21
CA ILE A 2 44.17 48.83 16.45
C ILE A 2 42.74 48.23 16.63
N LEU A 3 41.79 49.01 17.16
CA LEU A 3 40.41 48.55 17.38
C LEU A 3 39.57 48.45 16.09
N ARG A 4 39.86 49.29 15.07
CA ARG A 4 39.14 49.27 13.77
C ARG A 4 39.58 48.11 12.88
N VAL A 5 40.84 47.67 12.97
CA VAL A 5 41.35 46.52 12.23
C VAL A 5 40.77 45.22 12.78
N SER A 6 40.63 45.10 14.11
CA SER A 6 40.08 43.89 14.75
C SER A 6 38.59 43.65 14.45
N VAL A 7 37.78 44.71 14.35
CA VAL A 7 36.35 44.60 14.00
C VAL A 7 36.16 44.26 12.52
N LEU A 8 37.01 44.79 11.62
CA LEU A 8 36.97 44.45 10.20
C LEU A 8 37.41 43.00 9.95
N SER A 9 38.45 42.53 10.64
CA SER A 9 38.89 41.13 10.57
C SER A 9 37.84 40.16 11.12
N LEU A 10 37.13 40.53 12.20
CA LEU A 10 36.04 39.72 12.74
C LEU A 10 34.82 39.68 11.79
N LEU A 11 34.50 40.80 11.13
CA LEU A 11 33.45 40.86 10.10
C LEU A 11 33.81 40.04 8.85
N LEU A 12 35.07 40.06 8.41
CA LEU A 12 35.55 39.27 7.28
C LEU A 12 35.57 37.77 7.57
N ILE A 13 35.90 37.36 8.81
CA ILE A 13 35.82 35.95 9.25
C ILE A 13 34.35 35.50 9.35
N LEU A 14 33.43 36.37 9.80
CA LEU A 14 31.99 36.08 9.84
C LEU A 14 31.34 36.00 8.44
N VAL A 15 31.84 36.76 7.45
CA VAL A 15 31.35 36.71 6.06
C VAL A 15 31.92 35.49 5.31
N ALA A 16 33.16 35.06 5.59
CA ALA A 16 33.75 33.87 5.00
C ALA A 16 33.09 32.55 5.50
N ALA A 17 32.51 32.54 6.70
CA ALA A 17 31.90 31.34 7.29
C ALA A 17 30.51 30.97 6.72
N CYS A 18 29.90 31.79 5.86
CA CYS A 18 28.52 31.57 5.39
C CYS A 18 28.33 31.41 3.88
N MET A 19 29.36 31.61 3.05
CA MET A 19 29.26 31.38 1.60
C MET A 19 29.56 29.92 1.24
N HIS A 20 28.60 29.03 1.48
CA HIS A 20 28.69 27.68 0.94
C HIS A 20 28.54 27.75 -0.60
N GLY A 21 29.67 27.68 -1.31
CA GLY A 21 29.75 27.58 -2.76
C GLY A 21 29.28 26.23 -3.30
N LYS A 22 29.37 26.05 -4.63
CA LYS A 22 29.19 24.72 -5.24
C LYS A 22 30.27 23.76 -4.67
N PRO A 23 29.96 22.48 -4.40
CA PRO A 23 30.99 21.50 -4.06
C PRO A 23 31.99 21.41 -5.21
N PRO A 24 33.27 21.09 -4.92
CA PRO A 24 34.22 20.78 -5.98
C PRO A 24 33.71 19.56 -6.78
N ALA A 25 33.89 19.61 -8.10
CA ALA A 25 33.58 18.47 -8.96
C ALA A 25 34.48 17.28 -8.57
N VAL A 26 33.92 16.08 -8.62
CA VAL A 26 34.62 14.85 -8.23
C VAL A 26 35.45 14.38 -9.41
N ARG A 27 36.75 14.17 -9.20
CA ARG A 27 37.62 13.57 -10.22
C ARG A 27 37.24 12.10 -10.40
N VAL A 28 36.96 11.72 -11.63
CA VAL A 28 36.72 10.34 -12.07
C VAL A 28 37.87 9.97 -12.98
N ASP A 29 38.52 8.83 -12.74
CA ASP A 29 39.50 8.31 -13.67
C ASP A 29 38.74 7.53 -14.76
N PRO A 30 38.61 8.10 -15.97
CA PRO A 30 37.68 7.60 -16.97
C PRO A 30 38.20 6.28 -17.56
N THR A 31 37.31 5.30 -17.65
CA THR A 31 37.57 4.03 -18.36
C THR A 31 37.00 4.09 -19.78
N THR A 32 37.71 3.49 -20.73
CA THR A 32 37.23 3.34 -22.12
C THR A 32 36.23 2.20 -22.29
N THR A 33 36.16 1.27 -21.34
CA THR A 33 35.16 0.20 -21.32
C THR A 33 33.79 0.77 -21.00
N SER A 34 32.80 0.46 -21.84
CA SER A 34 31.39 0.79 -21.60
C SER A 34 30.89 0.08 -20.34
N VAL A 35 30.18 0.80 -19.47
CA VAL A 35 29.55 0.24 -18.26
C VAL A 35 28.08 -0.06 -18.55
N SER A 36 27.66 -1.31 -18.39
CA SER A 36 26.26 -1.72 -18.64
C SER A 36 25.37 -1.36 -17.44
N TYR A 37 24.22 -0.74 -17.72
CA TYR A 37 23.25 -0.47 -16.65
C TYR A 37 22.75 -1.76 -16.00
N LEU A 38 22.36 -2.77 -16.77
CA LEU A 38 21.77 -3.98 -16.23
C LEU A 38 22.80 -4.92 -15.58
N ALA A 39 23.97 -5.08 -16.20
CA ALA A 39 24.97 -6.01 -15.70
C ALA A 39 25.82 -5.44 -14.55
N ASP A 40 26.16 -4.14 -14.62
CA ASP A 40 27.14 -3.56 -13.70
C ASP A 40 26.51 -2.60 -12.66
N VAL A 41 25.58 -1.75 -13.08
CA VAL A 41 25.03 -0.67 -12.23
C VAL A 41 23.86 -1.13 -11.38
N LYS A 42 22.85 -1.76 -12.00
CA LYS A 42 21.62 -2.20 -11.34
C LYS A 42 21.90 -3.11 -10.14
N PRO A 43 22.82 -4.10 -10.19
CA PRO A 43 23.11 -4.93 -9.02
C PRO A 43 23.67 -4.14 -7.82
N ILE A 44 24.41 -3.06 -8.08
CA ILE A 44 24.91 -2.16 -7.02
C ILE A 44 23.75 -1.36 -6.43
N LEU A 45 22.89 -0.77 -7.28
CA LEU A 45 21.73 -0.01 -6.84
C LEU A 45 20.76 -0.88 -6.02
N ASP A 46 20.49 -2.10 -6.47
CA ASP A 46 19.61 -3.05 -5.79
C ASP A 46 20.12 -3.39 -4.39
N ARG A 47 21.42 -3.71 -4.27
CA ARG A 47 22.05 -4.09 -3.01
C ARG A 47 22.24 -2.94 -2.03
N ARG A 48 22.47 -1.71 -2.53
CA ARG A 48 22.94 -0.58 -1.71
C ARG A 48 21.91 0.52 -1.53
N CYS A 49 20.97 0.69 -2.46
CA CYS A 49 20.16 1.89 -2.57
C CYS A 49 18.65 1.61 -2.58
N VAL A 50 18.20 0.55 -3.26
CA VAL A 50 16.78 0.29 -3.53
C VAL A 50 15.95 0.10 -2.27
N VAL A 51 16.50 -0.45 -1.18
CA VAL A 51 15.77 -0.59 0.10
C VAL A 51 15.17 0.75 0.57
N CYS A 52 15.92 1.85 0.42
CA CYS A 52 15.48 3.21 0.72
C CYS A 52 14.75 3.87 -0.47
N HIS A 53 15.17 3.56 -1.71
CA HIS A 53 14.75 4.27 -2.93
C HIS A 53 13.74 3.49 -3.81
N SER A 54 12.72 2.87 -3.22
CA SER A 54 11.75 2.03 -3.97
C SER A 54 10.28 2.33 -3.73
N CYS A 55 9.88 2.97 -2.63
CA CYS A 55 8.46 3.31 -2.39
C CYS A 55 8.24 4.82 -2.13
N TYR A 56 7.03 5.27 -1.82
CA TYR A 56 6.70 6.69 -1.63
C TYR A 56 7.43 7.33 -0.43
N ASN A 57 8.04 6.51 0.43
CA ASN A 57 8.92 6.95 1.51
C ASN A 57 10.36 7.22 1.02
N ALA A 58 10.63 7.03 -0.28
CA ALA A 58 11.94 7.29 -0.87
C ALA A 58 12.35 8.75 -0.65
N PRO A 59 13.57 9.01 -0.15
CA PRO A 59 14.09 10.36 -0.01
C PRO A 59 14.05 11.09 -1.36
N CYS A 60 13.54 12.31 -1.36
CA CYS A 60 13.40 13.13 -2.57
C CYS A 60 12.52 12.50 -3.65
N GLN A 61 11.68 11.52 -3.31
CA GLN A 61 10.98 10.68 -4.26
C GLN A 61 11.89 9.99 -5.30
N LEU A 62 13.22 9.96 -5.09
CA LEU A 62 14.16 9.36 -6.04
C LEU A 62 13.97 7.84 -6.01
N LYS A 63 13.61 7.26 -7.16
CA LYS A 63 13.43 5.81 -7.31
C LYS A 63 14.63 5.24 -8.01
N LEU A 64 15.23 4.20 -7.45
CA LEU A 64 16.42 3.55 -8.01
C LEU A 64 16.16 2.09 -8.38
N SER A 65 14.89 1.66 -8.32
CA SER A 65 14.45 0.31 -8.65
C SER A 65 14.31 0.07 -10.16
N SER A 66 14.39 1.10 -10.99
CA SER A 66 14.44 0.97 -12.45
C SER A 66 15.25 2.11 -13.06
N TYR A 67 15.60 1.99 -14.34
CA TYR A 67 16.31 3.04 -15.06
C TYR A 67 15.46 4.30 -15.19
N GLU A 68 14.18 4.16 -15.53
CA GLU A 68 13.22 5.26 -15.68
C GLU A 68 12.99 5.99 -14.35
N GLY A 69 13.01 5.26 -13.23
CA GLY A 69 12.93 5.86 -11.89
C GLY A 69 14.14 6.74 -11.57
N LEU A 70 15.32 6.31 -12.03
CA LEU A 70 16.57 7.04 -11.87
C LEU A 70 16.61 8.26 -12.80
N ASP A 71 16.23 8.10 -14.06
CA ASP A 71 16.24 9.16 -15.08
C ASP A 71 15.19 10.25 -14.78
N ARG A 72 14.04 9.84 -14.25
CA ARG A 72 13.06 10.75 -13.62
C ARG A 72 13.73 11.65 -12.58
N GLY A 73 14.69 11.14 -11.82
CA GLY A 73 15.45 11.91 -10.85
C GLY A 73 14.71 12.19 -9.54
N GLY A 74 15.08 13.30 -8.88
CA GLY A 74 14.57 13.68 -7.58
C GLY A 74 13.52 14.78 -7.64
N SER A 75 12.74 14.93 -6.57
CA SER A 75 11.80 16.02 -6.35
C SER A 75 11.89 16.53 -4.91
N LYS A 76 11.64 17.82 -4.72
CA LYS A 76 11.55 18.44 -3.39
C LYS A 76 10.15 18.30 -2.78
N ALA A 77 9.17 17.85 -3.57
CA ALA A 77 7.82 17.59 -3.07
C ALA A 77 7.85 16.44 -2.06
N VAL A 78 7.22 16.64 -0.90
CA VAL A 78 7.13 15.64 0.16
C VAL A 78 5.82 14.91 0.02
N VAL A 79 5.87 13.58 -0.18
CA VAL A 79 4.66 12.76 -0.31
C VAL A 79 3.92 12.64 1.03
N TYR A 80 4.62 12.20 2.07
CA TYR A 80 4.08 12.09 3.43
C TYR A 80 4.16 13.42 4.20
N LYS A 81 3.30 14.38 3.84
CA LYS A 81 3.17 15.66 4.52
C LYS A 81 1.91 15.67 5.39
N GLY A 82 2.06 15.33 6.68
CA GLY A 82 0.95 15.20 7.63
C GLY A 82 -0.05 16.38 7.65
N PRO A 83 0.36 17.67 7.64
CA PRO A 83 -0.56 18.80 7.71
C PRO A 83 -0.86 19.43 6.34
N ARG A 84 -1.10 18.64 5.28
CA ARG A 84 -1.45 19.21 3.96
C ARG A 84 -2.94 19.63 3.94
N LEU A 85 -3.21 20.85 3.44
CA LEU A 85 -4.56 21.45 3.36
C LEU A 85 -5.32 21.12 2.07
N ARG A 86 -4.65 20.60 1.05
CA ARG A 86 -5.21 20.21 -0.25
C ARG A 86 -4.47 18.96 -0.72
N ALA A 87 -5.11 18.11 -1.51
CA ALA A 87 -4.42 17.03 -2.21
C ALA A 87 -3.30 17.58 -3.10
N GLN A 88 -2.27 16.77 -3.33
CA GLN A 88 -1.22 17.05 -4.32
C GLN A 88 -1.41 16.14 -5.54
N ASP A 89 -0.85 16.52 -6.67
CA ASP A 89 -0.89 15.67 -7.86
C ASP A 89 -0.06 14.39 -7.64
N PRO A 90 -0.52 13.22 -8.13
CA PRO A 90 0.18 11.97 -7.99
C PRO A 90 1.44 11.92 -8.86
N THR A 91 2.45 11.20 -8.37
CA THR A 91 3.80 11.08 -8.96
C THR A 91 4.29 9.63 -8.99
N ARG A 92 3.39 8.72 -9.31
CA ARG A 92 3.59 7.27 -9.44
C ARG A 92 4.37 7.00 -10.72
N LEU A 93 5.48 6.30 -10.57
CA LEU A 93 6.34 5.92 -11.70
C LEU A 93 5.55 5.02 -12.66
N PHE A 94 5.77 5.15 -13.96
CA PHE A 94 5.08 4.42 -15.05
C PHE A 94 3.59 4.75 -15.26
N LEU A 95 2.97 5.54 -14.38
CA LEU A 95 1.55 5.90 -14.48
C LEU A 95 1.36 7.38 -14.79
N ASP A 96 1.87 8.27 -13.92
CA ASP A 96 1.49 9.68 -13.96
C ASP A 96 2.29 10.52 -14.96
N ALA A 97 3.35 9.95 -15.54
CA ALA A 97 4.13 10.47 -16.67
C ALA A 97 4.98 9.33 -17.27
N GLN A 98 5.17 9.38 -18.59
CA GLN A 98 5.81 8.35 -19.40
C GLN A 98 7.22 8.76 -19.87
N THR A 99 7.52 10.06 -19.92
CA THR A 99 8.80 10.58 -20.40
C THR A 99 9.52 11.44 -19.37
N THR A 100 10.84 11.52 -19.49
CA THR A 100 11.67 12.36 -18.61
C THR A 100 11.31 13.84 -18.71
N ALA A 101 10.92 14.30 -19.90
CA ALA A 101 10.44 15.67 -20.11
C ALA A 101 9.17 15.97 -19.29
N GLU A 102 8.16 15.10 -19.35
CA GLU A 102 6.94 15.22 -18.53
C GLU A 102 7.26 15.23 -17.02
N TRP A 103 8.25 14.46 -16.59
CA TRP A 103 8.69 14.50 -15.20
C TRP A 103 9.36 15.84 -14.82
N ARG A 104 10.13 16.45 -15.73
CA ARG A 104 10.69 17.80 -15.50
C ARG A 104 9.59 18.85 -15.36
N GLU A 105 8.51 18.76 -16.15
CA GLU A 105 7.34 19.63 -16.02
C GLU A 105 6.65 19.48 -14.65
N LYS A 106 6.64 18.26 -14.09
CA LYS A 106 6.17 17.97 -12.72
C LYS A 106 7.16 18.38 -11.63
N GLY A 107 8.23 19.10 -11.97
CA GLY A 107 9.20 19.66 -11.02
C GLY A 107 10.20 18.64 -10.48
N PHE A 108 10.40 17.52 -11.19
CA PHE A 108 11.56 16.66 -10.94
C PHE A 108 12.82 17.24 -11.58
N HIS A 109 13.98 16.89 -11.02
CA HIS A 109 15.30 17.33 -11.47
C HIS A 109 16.25 16.15 -11.58
N SER A 110 17.18 16.21 -12.53
CA SER A 110 18.19 15.15 -12.70
C SER A 110 19.10 15.05 -11.48
N VAL A 111 19.48 13.82 -11.14
CA VAL A 111 20.50 13.53 -10.12
C VAL A 111 21.81 13.05 -10.73
N THR A 112 21.84 12.80 -12.05
CA THR A 112 22.96 12.20 -12.78
C THR A 112 23.64 13.16 -13.76
N GLU A 113 22.95 14.23 -14.17
CA GLU A 113 23.52 15.25 -15.05
C GLU A 113 24.72 15.96 -14.40
N SER A 114 25.78 16.13 -15.19
CA SER A 114 27.01 16.83 -14.83
C SER A 114 27.26 17.97 -15.81
N GLY A 115 27.62 19.14 -15.28
CA GLY A 115 28.10 20.29 -16.06
C GLY A 115 29.62 20.46 -16.01
N ALA A 116 30.33 19.58 -15.32
CA ALA A 116 31.79 19.58 -15.25
C ALA A 116 32.43 18.97 -16.52
N GLU A 117 33.63 19.47 -16.87
CA GLU A 117 34.36 19.09 -18.07
C GLU A 117 35.51 18.11 -17.78
N GLY A 118 35.95 17.38 -18.81
CA GLY A 118 37.10 16.50 -18.75
C GLY A 118 36.90 15.34 -17.77
N ALA A 119 37.88 15.08 -16.91
CA ALA A 119 37.88 14.00 -15.93
C ALA A 119 37.11 14.33 -14.63
N TYR A 120 36.21 15.31 -14.66
CA TYR A 120 35.46 15.76 -13.50
C TYR A 120 33.97 15.60 -13.71
N ASN A 121 33.25 15.22 -12.66
CA ASN A 121 31.81 15.08 -12.66
C ASN A 121 31.21 15.72 -11.40
N ASP A 122 30.22 16.59 -11.58
CA ASP A 122 29.56 17.29 -10.49
C ASP A 122 28.12 16.83 -10.25
N SER A 123 27.68 15.71 -10.83
CA SER A 123 26.33 15.18 -10.61
C SER A 123 25.99 15.03 -9.12
N LEU A 124 24.72 15.29 -8.79
CA LEU A 124 24.25 15.24 -7.39
C LEU A 124 24.47 13.86 -6.77
N MET A 125 24.27 12.80 -7.57
CA MET A 125 24.51 11.42 -7.18
C MET A 125 25.99 11.20 -6.84
N LEU A 126 26.92 11.57 -7.72
CA LEU A 126 28.35 11.37 -7.47
C LEU A 126 28.83 12.16 -6.26
N GLN A 127 28.35 13.38 -6.06
CA GLN A 127 28.70 14.20 -4.90
C GLN A 127 28.26 13.56 -3.58
N LEU A 128 27.08 12.92 -3.54
CA LEU A 128 26.61 12.22 -2.34
C LEU A 128 27.39 10.93 -2.09
N LEU A 129 27.74 10.18 -3.15
CA LEU A 129 28.59 8.99 -3.04
C LEU A 129 30.00 9.35 -2.56
N ASP A 130 30.58 10.41 -3.11
CA ASP A 130 31.91 10.88 -2.73
C ASP A 130 31.93 11.45 -1.31
N ALA A 131 30.90 12.21 -0.90
CA ALA A 131 30.77 12.67 0.48
C ALA A 131 30.79 11.49 1.47
N LYS A 132 30.17 10.36 1.11
CA LYS A 132 30.22 9.14 1.94
C LYS A 132 31.59 8.46 1.90
N ARG A 133 32.24 8.44 0.75
CA ARG A 133 33.61 7.93 0.58
C ARG A 133 34.60 8.70 1.46
N GLN A 134 34.48 10.03 1.51
CA GLN A 134 35.31 10.90 2.34
C GLN A 134 35.00 10.77 3.84
N GLN A 135 33.77 10.43 4.20
CA GLN A 135 33.33 10.21 5.58
C GLN A 135 32.63 8.85 5.76
N PRO A 136 33.41 7.74 5.72
CA PRO A 136 32.84 6.40 5.64
C PRO A 136 32.15 5.97 6.94
N LEU A 137 32.63 6.45 8.09
CA LEU A 137 32.11 6.06 9.41
C LEU A 137 30.72 6.65 9.67
N SER A 138 29.75 5.75 9.84
CA SER A 138 28.44 6.09 10.40
C SER A 138 28.53 6.14 11.92
N ARG A 139 28.78 7.31 12.53
CA ARG A 139 28.74 7.52 14.00
C ARG A 139 27.40 8.13 14.44
N GLY A 140 26.64 7.40 15.28
CA GLY A 140 25.40 7.87 15.91
C GLY A 140 24.16 7.02 15.60
N GLU A 141 22.99 7.45 16.08
CA GLU A 141 21.70 6.86 15.68
C GLU A 141 21.28 7.39 14.30
N TYR A 142 21.05 6.47 13.36
CA TYR A 142 20.57 6.79 12.02
C TYR A 142 19.12 6.35 11.89
N ARG A 143 18.24 7.30 11.55
CA ARG A 143 16.85 7.03 11.22
C ARG A 143 16.57 7.49 9.79
N PRO A 144 16.85 6.66 8.77
CA PRO A 144 16.71 7.03 7.37
C PRO A 144 15.31 7.58 7.02
N GLU A 145 14.26 7.05 7.67
CA GLU A 145 12.86 7.43 7.40
C GLU A 145 12.31 8.56 8.29
N ALA A 146 12.85 8.74 9.50
CA ALA A 146 12.38 9.75 10.45
C ALA A 146 13.15 11.08 10.34
N THR A 147 14.35 11.05 9.75
CA THR A 147 15.16 12.25 9.59
C THR A 147 14.62 13.08 8.44
N ASN A 148 14.37 14.38 8.65
CA ASN A 148 14.05 15.29 7.54
C ASN A 148 15.27 15.36 6.58
N LEU A 149 15.17 14.64 5.47
CA LEU A 149 16.16 14.61 4.39
C LEU A 149 15.81 15.75 3.42
N LYS A 150 16.48 16.89 3.60
CA LYS A 150 16.36 17.99 2.65
C LYS A 150 16.97 17.57 1.31
N CYS A 151 16.20 17.73 0.25
CA CYS A 151 16.59 17.39 -1.10
C CYS A 151 17.23 18.59 -1.78
N ALA A 152 18.48 18.43 -2.20
CA ALA A 152 19.14 19.40 -3.07
C ALA A 152 18.65 19.19 -4.51
N ALA A 153 18.25 20.28 -5.16
CA ALA A 153 17.84 20.27 -6.57
C ALA A 153 18.93 20.72 -7.55
N ASN A 154 20.05 21.25 -7.04
CA ASN A 154 21.14 21.75 -7.86
C ASN A 154 22.44 21.83 -7.05
N GLN A 155 23.54 22.12 -7.75
CA GLN A 155 24.89 22.22 -7.19
C GLN A 155 25.00 23.15 -5.98
N ARG A 156 24.33 24.32 -6.02
CA ARG A 156 24.39 25.28 -4.92
C ARG A 156 23.71 24.74 -3.67
N GLU A 157 22.56 24.08 -3.83
CA GLU A 157 21.87 23.42 -2.73
C GLU A 157 22.67 22.22 -2.20
N MET A 158 23.36 21.50 -3.08
CA MET A 158 24.19 20.36 -2.68
C MET A 158 25.40 20.79 -1.85
N GLY A 159 26.09 21.87 -2.23
CA GLY A 159 27.17 22.46 -1.43
C GLY A 159 26.72 22.88 -0.03
N LYS A 160 25.53 23.47 0.08
CA LYS A 160 24.91 23.78 1.38
C LYS A 160 24.56 22.52 2.17
N PHE A 161 24.07 21.47 1.51
CA PHE A 161 23.66 20.22 2.13
C PHE A 161 24.88 19.48 2.71
N VAL A 162 25.87 19.18 1.88
CA VAL A 162 27.09 18.45 2.28
C VAL A 162 27.88 19.25 3.31
N GLY A 163 28.06 20.57 3.12
CA GLY A 163 28.82 21.39 4.06
C GLY A 163 28.19 21.47 5.46
N ARG A 164 26.85 21.55 5.56
CA ARG A 164 26.15 21.57 6.87
C ARG A 164 25.95 20.20 7.49
N LYS A 165 25.99 19.13 6.68
CA LYS A 165 25.69 17.76 7.08
C LYS A 165 26.69 16.79 6.44
N PRO A 166 27.98 16.88 6.77
CA PRO A 166 29.02 16.14 6.06
C PRO A 166 28.88 14.61 6.21
N GLY A 167 28.34 14.13 7.34
CA GLY A 167 28.03 12.71 7.55
C GLY A 167 26.74 12.20 6.87
N ARG A 168 26.14 12.97 5.94
CA ARG A 168 24.92 12.59 5.20
C ARG A 168 25.16 12.21 3.73
N GLY A 169 26.38 11.79 3.40
CA GLY A 169 26.64 11.10 2.13
C GLY A 169 25.85 9.79 2.01
N MET A 170 25.72 9.28 0.79
CA MET A 170 25.00 8.04 0.48
C MET A 170 25.95 6.86 0.24
N PRO A 171 25.63 5.64 0.71
CA PRO A 171 24.40 5.25 1.40
C PRO A 171 24.32 5.76 2.84
N PHE A 172 23.25 6.49 3.17
CA PHE A 172 23.10 7.17 4.46
C PHE A 172 22.84 6.17 5.59
N GLY A 173 23.65 6.21 6.64
CA GLY A 173 23.55 5.30 7.79
C GLY A 173 24.20 3.93 7.57
N PHE A 174 24.71 3.63 6.38
CA PHE A 174 25.41 2.39 6.04
C PHE A 174 26.89 2.66 5.76
N PRO A 175 27.75 1.64 5.57
CA PRO A 175 29.11 1.84 5.09
C PRO A 175 29.17 2.51 3.70
N ALA A 176 30.33 3.08 3.37
CA ALA A 176 30.60 3.51 1.99
C ALA A 176 30.58 2.32 1.02
N LEU A 177 30.35 2.61 -0.26
CA LEU A 177 30.48 1.61 -1.31
C LEU A 177 31.90 1.02 -1.33
N ALA A 178 32.02 -0.25 -1.73
CA ALA A 178 33.32 -0.82 -1.99
C ALA A 178 34.03 -0.03 -3.11
N PRO A 179 35.37 0.03 -3.15
CA PRO A 179 36.08 0.82 -4.16
C PRO A 179 35.67 0.49 -5.59
N GLY A 180 35.50 -0.80 -5.91
CA GLY A 180 35.02 -1.24 -7.23
C GLY A 180 33.60 -0.77 -7.54
N GLU A 181 32.67 -0.90 -6.59
CA GLU A 181 31.29 -0.42 -6.73
C GLU A 181 31.25 1.10 -6.98
N PHE A 182 32.05 1.87 -6.24
CA PHE A 182 32.16 3.31 -6.44
C PHE A 182 32.69 3.65 -7.83
N THR A 183 33.78 3.00 -8.25
CA THR A 183 34.40 3.23 -9.57
C THR A 183 33.45 2.88 -10.72
N THR A 184 32.68 1.80 -10.61
CA THR A 184 31.66 1.43 -11.59
C THR A 184 30.60 2.53 -11.72
N LEU A 185 30.02 2.99 -10.61
CA LEU A 185 29.01 4.06 -10.64
C LEU A 185 29.60 5.39 -11.13
N ALA A 186 30.81 5.75 -10.73
CA ALA A 186 31.47 6.98 -11.15
C ALA A 186 31.76 6.99 -12.65
N ASN A 187 32.25 5.88 -13.22
CA ASN A 187 32.45 5.76 -14.67
C ASN A 187 31.14 5.74 -15.44
N TRP A 188 30.11 5.07 -14.94
CA TRP A 188 28.78 5.11 -15.55
C TRP A 188 28.19 6.53 -15.59
N LEU A 189 28.32 7.31 -14.51
CA LEU A 189 27.94 8.72 -14.47
C LEU A 189 28.79 9.57 -15.43
N GLN A 190 30.08 9.25 -15.59
CA GLN A 190 30.98 9.92 -16.54
C GLN A 190 30.59 9.63 -18.00
N GLN A 191 30.05 8.45 -18.28
CA GLN A 191 29.56 8.03 -19.60
C GLN A 191 28.15 8.55 -19.93
N GLN A 192 27.66 9.57 -19.21
CA GLN A 192 26.32 10.15 -19.38
C GLN A 192 25.17 9.16 -19.11
N THR A 193 25.40 8.21 -18.19
CA THR A 193 24.38 7.27 -17.69
C THR A 193 23.60 6.51 -18.77
N PRO A 194 24.28 5.72 -19.63
CA PRO A 194 23.57 4.89 -20.60
C PRO A 194 22.61 3.94 -19.86
N GLY A 195 21.37 3.87 -20.35
CA GLY A 195 20.36 2.90 -19.90
C GLY A 195 20.51 1.54 -20.58
N PRO A 196 19.53 0.64 -20.39
CA PRO A 196 19.43 -0.58 -21.18
C PRO A 196 19.43 -0.30 -22.68
N THR A 197 20.02 -1.20 -23.47
CA THR A 197 19.87 -1.19 -24.92
C THR A 197 18.40 -1.41 -25.32
N PRO A 198 17.98 -1.06 -26.55
CA PRO A 198 16.61 -1.29 -26.99
C PRO A 198 16.13 -2.75 -26.83
N ASN A 199 17.00 -3.73 -27.13
CA ASN A 199 16.68 -5.15 -26.97
C ASN A 199 16.53 -5.54 -25.48
N GLU A 200 17.45 -5.08 -24.63
CA GLU A 200 17.34 -5.32 -23.18
C GLU A 200 16.07 -4.67 -22.60
N GLN A 201 15.69 -3.48 -23.08
CA GLN A 201 14.46 -2.81 -22.65
C GLN A 201 13.22 -3.59 -23.12
N ASP A 202 13.24 -4.14 -24.33
CA ASP A 202 12.17 -4.98 -24.86
C ASP A 202 11.98 -6.25 -24.02
N GLU A 203 13.06 -6.93 -23.66
CA GLU A 203 13.04 -8.12 -22.79
C GLU A 203 12.54 -7.81 -21.36
N LEU A 204 12.90 -6.64 -20.83
CA LEU A 204 12.46 -6.19 -19.51
C LEU A 204 10.95 -5.93 -19.47
N THR A 205 10.40 -5.33 -20.53
CA THR A 205 9.03 -4.80 -20.53
C THR A 205 8.00 -5.75 -21.12
N ASN A 206 8.41 -6.72 -21.94
CA ASN A 206 7.50 -7.67 -22.54
C ASN A 206 7.46 -9.03 -21.80
N PRO A 207 6.28 -9.69 -21.76
CA PRO A 207 6.15 -11.04 -21.22
C PRO A 207 6.88 -12.06 -22.11
N GLY A 208 7.47 -13.08 -21.47
CA GLY A 208 7.91 -14.29 -22.18
C GLY A 208 6.73 -15.07 -22.80
N PRO A 209 6.98 -16.00 -23.74
CA PRO A 209 5.94 -16.64 -24.55
C PRO A 209 4.88 -17.40 -23.74
N LYS A 210 5.28 -18.06 -22.64
CA LYS A 210 4.35 -18.77 -21.75
C LYS A 210 3.45 -17.80 -20.99
N ALA A 211 4.02 -16.72 -20.46
CA ALA A 211 3.25 -15.69 -19.78
C ALA A 211 2.29 -15.00 -20.75
N ALA A 212 2.74 -14.69 -21.97
CA ALA A 212 1.91 -14.08 -23.02
C ALA A 212 0.66 -14.93 -23.34
N ALA A 213 0.79 -16.26 -23.41
CA ALA A 213 -0.34 -17.16 -23.62
C ALA A 213 -1.35 -17.12 -22.46
N MET A 214 -0.86 -17.07 -21.21
CA MET A 214 -1.71 -16.94 -20.03
C MET A 214 -2.38 -15.56 -19.96
N ILE A 215 -1.63 -14.49 -20.23
CA ILE A 215 -2.15 -13.12 -20.31
C ILE A 215 -3.30 -13.05 -21.31
N ALA A 216 -3.14 -13.60 -22.51
CA ALA A 216 -4.21 -13.60 -23.52
C ALA A 216 -5.51 -14.26 -23.01
N LYS A 217 -5.40 -15.38 -22.28
CA LYS A 217 -6.56 -16.07 -21.69
C LYS A 217 -7.25 -15.23 -20.62
N TRP A 218 -6.48 -14.57 -19.77
CA TRP A 218 -7.01 -13.71 -18.71
C TRP A 218 -7.58 -12.39 -19.24
N GLU A 219 -6.91 -11.75 -20.20
CA GLU A 219 -7.41 -10.55 -20.88
C GLU A 219 -8.70 -10.86 -21.64
N ALA A 220 -8.85 -12.03 -22.26
CA ALA A 220 -10.11 -12.43 -22.89
C ALA A 220 -11.25 -12.52 -21.86
N PHE A 221 -11.01 -13.13 -20.70
CA PHE A 221 -12.01 -13.22 -19.62
C PHE A 221 -12.39 -11.84 -19.06
N LEU A 222 -11.42 -10.96 -18.81
CA LEU A 222 -11.66 -9.65 -18.21
C LEU A 222 -12.30 -8.65 -19.18
N ASN A 223 -12.16 -8.86 -20.50
CA ASN A 223 -12.64 -7.94 -21.53
C ASN A 223 -13.80 -8.50 -22.37
N GLU A 224 -14.46 -9.56 -21.92
CA GLU A 224 -15.66 -10.11 -22.57
C GLU A 224 -16.77 -9.04 -22.63
N ASP A 225 -17.48 -8.97 -23.77
CA ASP A 225 -18.45 -7.90 -24.06
C ASP A 225 -19.86 -8.22 -23.55
N ASP A 226 -19.97 -8.58 -22.27
CA ASP A 226 -21.26 -8.66 -21.58
C ASP A 226 -21.22 -7.99 -20.20
N ALA A 227 -22.41 -7.67 -19.71
CA ALA A 227 -22.56 -6.94 -18.46
C ALA A 227 -22.01 -7.69 -17.25
N LYS A 228 -22.16 -9.01 -17.20
CA LYS A 228 -21.75 -9.84 -16.06
C LYS A 228 -20.22 -9.89 -15.97
N HIS A 229 -19.54 -10.11 -17.09
CA HIS A 229 -18.08 -10.04 -17.15
C HIS A 229 -17.56 -8.62 -16.90
N ALA A 230 -18.19 -7.58 -17.45
CA ALA A 230 -17.76 -6.21 -17.22
C ALA A 230 -17.80 -5.79 -15.74
N VAL A 231 -18.88 -6.14 -15.04
CA VAL A 231 -19.02 -5.88 -13.58
C VAL A 231 -18.02 -6.71 -12.78
N THR A 232 -17.82 -7.97 -13.16
CA THR A 232 -16.83 -8.86 -12.54
C THR A 232 -15.41 -8.33 -12.71
N ALA A 233 -15.02 -7.96 -13.92
CA ALA A 233 -13.69 -7.45 -14.23
C ALA A 233 -13.39 -6.16 -13.45
N ARG A 234 -14.38 -5.27 -13.31
CA ARG A 234 -14.26 -4.07 -12.46
C ARG A 234 -14.02 -4.44 -10.99
N TYR A 235 -14.81 -5.36 -10.45
CA TYR A 235 -14.64 -5.83 -9.06
C TYR A 235 -13.25 -6.45 -8.85
N LEU A 236 -12.81 -7.32 -9.75
CA LEU A 236 -11.49 -7.96 -9.68
C LEU A 236 -10.36 -6.94 -9.80
N TYR A 237 -10.44 -5.99 -10.72
CA TYR A 237 -9.46 -4.91 -10.84
C TYR A 237 -9.35 -4.09 -9.56
N GLU A 238 -10.47 -3.71 -8.96
CA GLU A 238 -10.49 -2.97 -7.69
C GLU A 238 -9.87 -3.76 -6.52
N HIS A 239 -9.85 -5.11 -6.60
CA HIS A 239 -9.25 -5.99 -5.59
C HIS A 239 -7.81 -6.42 -5.90
N LEU A 240 -7.37 -6.31 -7.15
CA LEU A 240 -6.08 -6.81 -7.63
C LEU A 240 -5.11 -5.72 -8.10
N PHE A 241 -5.48 -4.44 -8.11
CA PHE A 241 -4.63 -3.34 -8.60
C PHE A 241 -3.29 -3.15 -7.85
N LEU A 242 -3.14 -3.72 -6.64
CA LEU A 242 -1.88 -3.72 -5.89
C LEU A 242 -1.14 -5.07 -5.94
N ALA A 243 -1.74 -6.07 -6.58
CA ALA A 243 -1.16 -7.39 -6.65
C ALA A 243 0.07 -7.39 -7.57
N HIS A 244 1.10 -8.08 -7.13
CA HIS A 244 2.13 -8.60 -8.02
C HIS A 244 1.62 -9.95 -8.54
N LEU A 245 1.03 -9.93 -9.71
CA LEU A 245 0.38 -11.07 -10.34
C LEU A 245 1.47 -11.98 -10.91
N SER A 246 1.42 -13.26 -10.60
CA SER A 246 2.34 -14.27 -11.13
C SER A 246 1.54 -15.35 -11.84
N PHE A 247 2.08 -15.88 -12.94
CA PHE A 247 1.45 -16.99 -13.65
C PHE A 247 2.19 -18.28 -13.30
N ARG A 248 1.50 -19.23 -12.68
CA ARG A 248 2.10 -20.47 -12.16
C ARG A 248 2.80 -21.30 -13.24
N ASP A 249 2.22 -21.33 -14.45
CA ASP A 249 2.73 -22.09 -15.59
C ASP A 249 3.72 -21.30 -16.47
N ALA A 250 4.04 -20.05 -16.10
CA ALA A 250 5.01 -19.21 -16.79
C ALA A 250 6.42 -19.34 -16.20
N GLU A 251 7.36 -18.55 -16.73
CA GLU A 251 8.72 -18.48 -16.18
C GLU A 251 8.70 -17.94 -14.75
N SER A 252 9.46 -18.60 -13.86
CA SER A 252 9.53 -18.22 -12.45
C SER A 252 10.24 -16.87 -12.29
N GLY A 253 9.64 -15.95 -11.53
CA GLY A 253 10.28 -14.69 -11.11
C GLY A 253 9.74 -13.44 -11.80
N ASP A 254 8.99 -13.58 -12.88
CA ASP A 254 8.28 -12.46 -13.51
C ASP A 254 6.96 -12.18 -12.80
N PHE A 255 6.66 -10.89 -12.63
CA PHE A 255 5.43 -10.40 -12.02
C PHE A 255 4.77 -9.35 -12.91
N TYR A 256 3.46 -9.21 -12.78
CA TYR A 256 2.63 -8.34 -13.60
C TYR A 256 1.71 -7.49 -12.71
N GLU A 257 1.34 -6.31 -13.19
CA GLU A 257 0.28 -5.47 -12.62
C GLU A 257 -0.92 -5.51 -13.56
N LEU A 258 -2.13 -5.51 -12.99
CA LEU A 258 -3.36 -5.34 -13.76
C LEU A 258 -3.64 -3.85 -13.90
N VAL A 259 -3.70 -3.36 -15.14
CA VAL A 259 -3.93 -1.94 -15.47
C VAL A 259 -5.15 -1.79 -16.38
N ARG A 260 -5.74 -0.59 -16.39
CA ARG A 260 -6.68 -0.18 -17.44
C ARG A 260 -5.92 0.52 -18.56
N SER A 261 -6.28 0.25 -19.80
CA SER A 261 -5.59 0.77 -20.98
C SER A 261 -6.54 1.25 -22.07
N THR A 262 -6.17 2.29 -22.81
CA THR A 262 -6.91 2.75 -23.99
C THR A 262 -6.69 1.87 -25.23
N THR A 263 -5.72 0.96 -25.19
CA THR A 263 -5.31 0.08 -26.30
C THR A 263 -5.69 -1.37 -26.05
N ALA A 264 -6.15 -2.06 -27.09
CA ALA A 264 -6.66 -3.43 -27.04
C ALA A 264 -5.53 -4.47 -26.85
N PRO A 265 -5.85 -5.70 -26.39
CA PRO A 265 -4.92 -6.83 -26.37
C PRO A 265 -4.14 -6.98 -27.68
N GLY A 266 -2.82 -7.14 -27.58
CA GLY A 266 -1.90 -7.22 -28.73
C GLY A 266 -1.19 -5.89 -29.07
N ASP A 267 -1.76 -4.75 -28.68
CA ASP A 267 -1.11 -3.44 -28.84
C ASP A 267 -0.29 -3.06 -27.59
N GLN A 268 0.66 -2.13 -27.78
CA GLN A 268 1.44 -1.52 -26.70
C GLN A 268 0.50 -0.84 -25.69
N ILE A 269 0.66 -1.18 -24.42
CA ILE A 269 -0.21 -0.71 -23.33
C ILE A 269 -0.09 0.81 -23.17
N ALA A 270 -1.19 1.52 -23.40
CA ALA A 270 -1.35 2.92 -23.02
C ALA A 270 -2.19 3.02 -21.73
N VAL A 271 -1.55 3.22 -20.58
CA VAL A 271 -2.18 3.12 -19.26
C VAL A 271 -3.11 4.31 -18.96
N ILE A 272 -4.27 4.02 -18.35
CA ILE A 272 -5.20 4.99 -17.79
C ILE A 272 -4.88 5.17 -16.29
N ALA A 273 -4.17 6.25 -15.97
CA ALA A 273 -3.63 6.51 -14.63
C ALA A 273 -4.64 7.21 -13.67
N THR A 274 -5.78 6.59 -13.39
CA THR A 274 -6.70 7.13 -12.37
C THR A 274 -6.08 7.08 -10.98
N LEU A 275 -6.53 7.96 -10.07
CA LEU A 275 -6.00 8.01 -8.71
C LEU A 275 -6.39 6.76 -7.90
N ARG A 276 -7.67 6.38 -7.95
CA ARG A 276 -8.21 5.17 -7.34
C ARG A 276 -8.63 4.18 -8.41
N PRO A 277 -8.66 2.86 -8.10
CA PRO A 277 -9.08 1.86 -9.08
C PRO A 277 -10.56 2.00 -9.48
N TYR A 278 -11.41 2.50 -8.59
CA TYR A 278 -12.84 2.70 -8.89
C TYR A 278 -13.17 4.03 -9.57
N ASP A 279 -12.21 4.97 -9.66
CA ASP A 279 -12.43 6.24 -10.34
C ASP A 279 -12.72 6.00 -11.83
N ASP A 280 -13.52 6.91 -12.42
CA ASP A 280 -13.88 6.90 -13.84
C ASP A 280 -12.63 6.86 -14.73
N PRO A 281 -12.48 5.85 -15.61
CA PRO A 281 -11.36 5.76 -16.54
C PRO A 281 -11.41 6.84 -17.63
N GLY A 282 -12.56 7.49 -17.87
CA GLY A 282 -12.77 8.58 -18.83
C GLY A 282 -12.69 8.17 -20.31
N ALA A 283 -11.79 7.25 -20.66
CA ALA A 283 -11.64 6.72 -22.01
C ALA A 283 -12.65 5.58 -22.26
N SER A 284 -13.25 5.56 -23.46
CA SER A 284 -14.11 4.48 -23.92
C SER A 284 -13.87 4.24 -25.43
N PRO A 285 -13.62 3.00 -25.87
CA PRO A 285 -13.46 1.80 -25.03
C PRO A 285 -12.15 1.84 -24.22
N PHE A 286 -12.08 1.02 -23.17
CA PHE A 286 -10.85 0.71 -22.44
C PHE A 286 -10.78 -0.78 -22.16
N PHE A 287 -9.59 -1.28 -21.84
CA PHE A 287 -9.30 -2.70 -21.64
C PHE A 287 -8.53 -2.93 -20.34
N TYR A 288 -8.80 -4.05 -19.66
CA TYR A 288 -7.97 -4.57 -18.59
C TYR A 288 -6.78 -5.32 -19.19
N ARG A 289 -5.56 -4.90 -18.88
CA ARG A 289 -4.31 -5.39 -19.48
C ARG A 289 -3.29 -5.75 -18.41
N PHE A 290 -2.40 -6.70 -18.70
CA PHE A 290 -1.31 -7.09 -17.79
C PHE A 290 -0.01 -6.42 -18.20
N GLN A 291 0.51 -5.53 -17.35
CA GLN A 291 1.80 -4.86 -17.55
C GLN A 291 2.88 -5.60 -16.76
N LYS A 292 3.98 -5.97 -17.41
CA LYS A 292 5.13 -6.61 -16.71
C LYS A 292 5.78 -5.62 -15.76
N ILE A 293 6.07 -6.06 -14.54
CA ILE A 293 6.84 -5.29 -13.56
C ILE A 293 8.32 -5.49 -13.85
N HIS A 294 8.97 -4.47 -14.39
CA HIS A 294 10.41 -4.50 -14.66
C HIS A 294 11.25 -3.72 -13.63
N SER A 295 10.59 -3.09 -12.67
CA SER A 295 11.28 -2.51 -11.51
C SER A 295 11.69 -3.59 -10.49
N THR A 296 12.79 -3.37 -9.78
CA THR A 296 13.24 -4.26 -8.71
C THR A 296 12.14 -4.46 -7.68
N ILE A 297 11.72 -5.72 -7.52
CA ILE A 297 10.73 -6.12 -6.53
C ILE A 297 11.28 -5.89 -5.11
N VAL A 298 10.49 -5.23 -4.27
CA VAL A 298 10.82 -4.97 -2.87
C VAL A 298 9.74 -5.51 -1.93
N TYR A 299 10.18 -6.11 -0.83
CA TYR A 299 9.29 -6.74 0.14
C TYR A 299 8.15 -5.86 0.65
N LYS A 300 8.38 -4.53 0.74
CA LYS A 300 7.40 -3.56 1.27
C LYS A 300 6.16 -3.37 0.40
N THR A 301 6.23 -3.62 -0.90
CA THR A 301 5.08 -3.52 -1.83
C THR A 301 4.73 -4.87 -2.46
N HIS A 302 5.60 -5.89 -2.31
CA HIS A 302 5.39 -7.18 -2.92
C HIS A 302 4.25 -7.95 -2.23
N ILE A 303 3.09 -7.99 -2.89
CA ILE A 303 1.91 -8.75 -2.46
C ILE A 303 1.54 -9.69 -3.60
N VAL A 304 1.98 -10.95 -3.52
CA VAL A 304 1.79 -11.90 -4.62
C VAL A 304 0.35 -12.39 -4.67
N PHE A 305 -0.21 -12.40 -5.86
CA PHE A 305 -1.43 -13.13 -6.19
C PHE A 305 -1.11 -14.08 -7.35
N GLU A 306 -1.28 -15.38 -7.12
CA GLU A 306 -0.96 -16.40 -8.12
C GLU A 306 -2.16 -16.63 -9.03
N LEU A 307 -1.91 -16.61 -10.33
CA LEU A 307 -2.88 -16.85 -11.39
C LEU A 307 -2.57 -18.17 -12.07
N ASP A 308 -3.59 -19.01 -12.20
CA ASP A 308 -3.55 -20.26 -12.92
C ASP A 308 -4.96 -20.62 -13.44
N ASP A 309 -5.06 -21.74 -14.14
CA ASP A 309 -6.31 -22.23 -14.69
C ASP A 309 -7.35 -22.59 -13.63
N MET A 310 -6.90 -23.06 -12.45
CA MET A 310 -7.78 -23.34 -11.31
C MET A 310 -8.40 -22.05 -10.77
N THR A 311 -7.60 -20.98 -10.67
CA THR A 311 -8.05 -19.68 -10.19
C THR A 311 -9.04 -19.06 -11.16
N LEU A 312 -8.78 -19.12 -12.47
CA LEU A 312 -9.72 -18.65 -13.47
C LEU A 312 -11.04 -19.43 -13.47
N ALA A 313 -10.98 -20.77 -13.34
CA ALA A 313 -12.17 -21.62 -13.23
C ALA A 313 -13.00 -21.27 -11.99
N ARG A 314 -12.34 -21.07 -10.83
CA ARG A 314 -13.01 -20.67 -9.59
C ARG A 314 -13.71 -19.31 -9.72
N LEU A 315 -13.09 -18.34 -10.40
CA LEU A 315 -13.72 -17.04 -10.66
C LEU A 315 -14.92 -17.16 -11.60
N ARG A 316 -14.86 -18.04 -12.62
CA ARG A 316 -16.00 -18.32 -13.51
C ARG A 316 -17.17 -18.95 -12.74
N GLU A 317 -16.90 -19.99 -11.95
CA GLU A 317 -17.89 -20.64 -11.08
C GLU A 317 -18.61 -19.60 -10.19
N GLN A 318 -17.81 -18.79 -9.49
CA GLN A 318 -18.31 -17.82 -8.50
C GLN A 318 -19.04 -16.64 -9.14
N PHE A 319 -18.43 -15.97 -10.11
CA PHE A 319 -18.95 -14.68 -10.60
C PHE A 319 -19.83 -14.81 -11.85
N ILE A 320 -19.60 -15.82 -12.69
CA ILE A 320 -20.25 -15.94 -14.01
C ILE A 320 -21.34 -17.02 -14.00
N GLU A 321 -21.07 -18.19 -13.44
CA GLU A 321 -22.02 -19.32 -13.46
C GLU A 321 -23.09 -19.19 -12.37
N THR A 322 -22.74 -18.57 -11.23
CA THR A 322 -23.70 -18.30 -10.15
C THR A 322 -24.81 -17.34 -10.59
N GLU A 323 -26.06 -17.68 -10.31
CA GLU A 323 -27.21 -16.81 -10.58
C GLU A 323 -27.14 -15.53 -9.74
N TRP A 324 -27.36 -14.38 -10.37
CA TRP A 324 -27.36 -13.08 -9.69
C TRP A 324 -28.77 -12.72 -9.23
N LEU A 325 -28.85 -11.87 -8.20
CA LEU A 325 -30.13 -11.47 -7.60
C LEU A 325 -31.00 -10.62 -8.55
N GLU A 326 -30.38 -10.07 -9.58
CA GLU A 326 -31.02 -9.29 -10.63
C GLU A 326 -30.31 -9.51 -11.98
N THR A 327 -30.93 -9.07 -13.08
CA THR A 327 -30.35 -9.15 -14.41
C THR A 327 -29.07 -8.29 -14.48
N PRO A 328 -27.90 -8.88 -14.83
CA PRO A 328 -26.65 -8.14 -14.92
C PRO A 328 -26.74 -6.96 -15.88
N HIS A 329 -26.29 -5.78 -15.43
CA HIS A 329 -26.19 -4.58 -16.25
C HIS A 329 -24.86 -3.86 -15.98
N ARG A 330 -24.33 -3.16 -16.99
CA ARG A 330 -23.08 -2.40 -16.84
C ARG A 330 -23.25 -1.30 -15.79
N ILE A 331 -22.25 -1.15 -14.92
CA ILE A 331 -22.24 -0.11 -13.88
C ILE A 331 -21.57 1.14 -14.45
N GLY A 332 -22.25 2.28 -14.36
CA GLY A 332 -21.66 3.59 -14.71
C GLY A 332 -20.60 4.04 -13.71
N HIS A 333 -20.03 5.22 -13.93
CA HIS A 333 -19.13 5.87 -12.98
C HIS A 333 -19.84 7.05 -12.32
N GLU A 334 -20.06 6.95 -11.01
CA GLU A 334 -20.55 8.03 -10.18
C GLU A 334 -19.68 8.09 -8.92
N ALA A 335 -18.83 9.12 -8.82
CA ALA A 335 -17.76 9.21 -7.82
C ALA A 335 -18.17 8.89 -6.38
N LYS A 336 -19.40 9.24 -5.98
CA LYS A 336 -19.91 8.96 -4.63
C LYS A 336 -20.41 7.52 -4.47
N ALA A 337 -21.09 6.98 -5.49
CA ALA A 337 -21.57 5.60 -5.49
C ALA A 337 -20.39 4.62 -5.57
N ASP A 338 -19.41 4.91 -6.44
CA ASP A 338 -18.20 4.10 -6.67
C ASP A 338 -17.35 3.90 -5.40
N ALA A 339 -17.46 4.80 -4.44
CA ALA A 339 -16.80 4.71 -3.15
C ALA A 339 -17.51 3.77 -2.15
N ASN A 340 -18.65 3.16 -2.52
CA ASN A 340 -19.44 2.27 -1.69
C ASN A 340 -19.73 0.93 -2.40
N PRO A 341 -18.98 -0.14 -2.12
CA PRO A 341 -19.11 -1.41 -2.85
C PRO A 341 -20.48 -2.05 -2.68
N PHE A 342 -21.18 -1.79 -1.57
CA PHE A 342 -22.51 -2.31 -1.31
C PHE A 342 -23.61 -1.66 -2.17
N VAL A 343 -23.29 -0.55 -2.83
CA VAL A 343 -24.16 0.08 -3.84
C VAL A 343 -23.69 -0.31 -5.24
N THR A 344 -22.40 -0.10 -5.55
CA THR A 344 -21.83 -0.37 -6.87
C THR A 344 -22.00 -1.82 -7.30
N TYR A 345 -21.76 -2.77 -6.38
CA TYR A 345 -21.77 -4.21 -6.67
C TYR A 345 -22.99 -4.93 -6.08
N ALA A 346 -24.09 -4.22 -5.88
CA ALA A 346 -25.33 -4.79 -5.33
C ALA A 346 -25.87 -5.98 -6.16
N GLN A 347 -25.60 -5.99 -7.47
CA GLN A 347 -26.00 -7.08 -8.37
C GLN A 347 -25.25 -8.40 -8.09
N ILE A 348 -24.01 -8.32 -7.57
CA ILE A 348 -23.22 -9.51 -7.25
C ILE A 348 -23.69 -10.06 -5.89
N PRO A 349 -24.10 -11.33 -5.81
CA PRO A 349 -24.51 -11.93 -4.54
C PRO A 349 -23.48 -11.70 -3.42
N PRO A 350 -23.90 -11.29 -2.21
CA PRO A 350 -22.99 -11.11 -1.08
C PRO A 350 -22.14 -12.35 -0.76
N SER A 351 -22.72 -13.55 -0.93
CA SER A 351 -22.01 -14.81 -0.73
C SER A 351 -20.85 -15.01 -1.71
N VAL A 352 -21.03 -14.62 -2.97
CA VAL A 352 -19.98 -14.68 -4.00
C VAL A 352 -18.84 -13.72 -3.66
N ARG A 353 -19.17 -12.45 -3.33
CA ARG A 353 -18.17 -11.45 -2.95
C ARG A 353 -17.43 -11.86 -1.69
N TYR A 354 -18.14 -12.34 -0.68
CA TYR A 354 -17.50 -12.77 0.55
C TYR A 354 -16.61 -14.00 0.33
N GLN A 355 -17.06 -15.00 -0.43
CA GLN A 355 -16.27 -16.18 -0.71
C GLN A 355 -15.01 -15.84 -1.52
N PHE A 356 -15.06 -14.89 -2.46
CA PHE A 356 -13.86 -14.39 -3.13
C PHE A 356 -12.87 -13.77 -2.14
N LEU A 357 -13.35 -12.96 -1.19
CA LEU A 357 -12.50 -12.36 -0.16
C LEU A 357 -11.90 -13.43 0.75
N LEU A 358 -12.67 -14.45 1.15
CA LEU A 358 -12.22 -15.57 1.98
C LEU A 358 -11.20 -16.47 1.26
N ASP A 359 -11.48 -16.82 0.00
CA ASP A 359 -10.57 -17.57 -0.87
C ASP A 359 -9.21 -16.86 -1.01
N ASN A 360 -9.16 -15.55 -0.80
CA ASN A 360 -7.96 -14.74 -0.97
C ASN A 360 -7.57 -13.98 0.31
N VAL A 361 -8.04 -14.44 1.48
CA VAL A 361 -8.03 -13.60 2.69
C VAL A 361 -6.64 -13.24 3.18
N GLU A 362 -5.65 -14.13 3.03
CA GLU A 362 -4.25 -13.81 3.33
C GLU A 362 -3.73 -12.65 2.47
N TYR A 363 -4.04 -12.66 1.17
CA TYR A 363 -3.73 -11.57 0.25
C TYR A 363 -4.47 -10.29 0.66
N ILE A 364 -5.77 -10.37 0.92
CA ILE A 364 -6.61 -9.23 1.32
C ILE A 364 -6.08 -8.58 2.61
N ILE A 365 -5.84 -9.35 3.68
CA ILE A 365 -5.27 -8.80 4.92
C ILE A 365 -3.87 -8.21 4.69
N ARG A 366 -3.04 -8.83 3.83
CA ARG A 366 -1.73 -8.29 3.48
C ARG A 366 -1.82 -6.94 2.76
N THR A 367 -2.88 -6.66 1.99
CA THR A 367 -3.11 -5.34 1.40
C THR A 367 -3.37 -4.25 2.44
N PHE A 368 -3.92 -4.59 3.62
CA PHE A 368 -4.10 -3.61 4.71
C PHE A 368 -2.74 -3.18 5.31
N ILE A 369 -1.76 -4.07 5.23
CA ILE A 369 -0.43 -3.90 5.82
C ILE A 369 0.56 -3.28 4.84
N ARG A 370 0.55 -3.73 3.58
CA ARG A 370 1.47 -3.33 2.51
C ARG A 370 0.80 -2.50 1.41
N GLY A 371 -0.37 -1.96 1.71
CA GLY A 371 -1.20 -1.19 0.77
C GLY A 371 -0.52 0.10 0.28
N PRO A 372 -1.28 1.11 -0.16
CA PRO A 372 -0.72 2.29 -0.82
C PRO A 372 0.29 3.08 0.05
N VAL A 373 0.33 2.82 1.36
CA VAL A 373 1.21 3.48 2.33
C VAL A 373 2.47 2.65 2.61
N CYS A 374 3.61 3.13 2.13
CA CYS A 374 4.93 2.58 2.44
C CYS A 374 5.64 3.23 3.63
N LYS A 375 4.92 4.01 4.45
CA LYS A 375 5.46 4.59 5.68
C LYS A 375 4.73 4.00 6.89
N GLY A 376 5.39 3.06 7.56
CA GLY A 376 4.83 2.22 8.61
C GLY A 376 3.92 2.91 9.59
N GLN A 377 4.40 3.91 10.34
CA GLN A 377 3.57 4.58 11.36
C GLN A 377 2.29 5.26 10.82
N ILE A 378 2.23 5.60 9.54
CA ILE A 378 1.02 6.19 8.96
C ILE A 378 -0.07 5.13 8.81
N ALA A 379 0.28 3.90 8.43
CA ALA A 379 -0.67 2.81 8.25
C ALA A 379 -0.89 1.95 9.51
N LEU A 380 0.18 1.67 10.25
CA LEU A 380 0.22 0.60 11.25
C LEU A 380 0.05 1.07 12.69
N SER A 381 -0.06 2.38 12.94
CA SER A 381 -0.16 2.90 14.32
C SER A 381 -1.52 2.68 14.99
N VAL A 382 -2.48 2.06 14.30
CA VAL A 382 -3.84 1.76 14.79
C VAL A 382 -4.05 0.28 15.14
N ILE A 383 -3.06 -0.58 14.93
CA ILE A 383 -3.13 -2.01 15.24
C ILE A 383 -2.22 -2.37 16.41
N HIS A 384 -2.54 -3.45 17.11
CA HIS A 384 -1.68 -4.02 18.14
C HIS A 384 -0.48 -4.74 17.53
N ASP A 385 0.57 -4.95 18.35
CA ASP A 385 1.82 -5.55 17.88
C ASP A 385 1.68 -7.03 17.50
N HIS A 386 0.72 -7.73 18.10
CA HIS A 386 0.38 -9.11 17.82
C HIS A 386 -1.11 -9.37 18.08
N PHE A 387 -1.82 -9.88 17.06
CA PHE A 387 -3.21 -10.31 17.17
C PHE A 387 -3.52 -11.40 16.14
N TRP A 388 -4.59 -12.15 16.40
CA TRP A 388 -5.13 -13.13 15.48
C TRP A 388 -6.44 -12.62 14.87
N VAL A 389 -6.65 -12.91 13.59
CA VAL A 389 -7.90 -12.62 12.88
C VAL A 389 -8.53 -13.92 12.41
N MET A 390 -9.83 -14.04 12.59
CA MET A 390 -10.69 -15.13 12.14
C MET A 390 -11.86 -14.53 11.37
N PHE A 391 -12.64 -15.36 10.69
CA PHE A 391 -13.72 -14.90 9.81
C PHE A 391 -15.02 -15.62 10.12
N VAL A 392 -16.15 -14.92 10.04
CA VAL A 392 -17.46 -15.55 10.16
C VAL A 392 -17.71 -16.42 8.92
N ASP A 393 -18.20 -17.63 9.09
CA ASP A 393 -18.60 -18.48 7.96
C ASP A 393 -19.76 -17.83 7.18
N PRO A 394 -19.70 -17.75 5.83
CA PRO A 394 -20.77 -17.15 5.04
C PRO A 394 -22.17 -17.70 5.34
N LYS A 395 -22.29 -18.97 5.74
CA LYS A 395 -23.57 -19.62 6.09
C LYS A 395 -24.10 -19.19 7.45
N ALA A 396 -23.22 -18.74 8.35
CA ALA A 396 -23.57 -18.24 9.67
C ALA A 396 -23.72 -16.71 9.71
N ASP A 397 -23.25 -15.99 8.70
CA ASP A 397 -23.36 -14.53 8.63
C ASP A 397 -24.76 -14.08 8.18
N ALA A 398 -25.57 -13.61 9.13
CA ALA A 398 -26.93 -13.15 8.87
C ALA A 398 -26.99 -12.03 7.82
N VAL A 399 -25.95 -11.20 7.69
CA VAL A 399 -25.89 -10.11 6.70
C VAL A 399 -25.71 -10.66 5.28
N VAL A 400 -24.93 -11.74 5.12
CA VAL A 400 -24.75 -12.43 3.83
C VAL A 400 -26.02 -13.17 3.43
N GLN A 401 -26.71 -13.77 4.40
CA GLN A 401 -27.95 -14.52 4.18
C GLN A 401 -29.16 -13.62 3.88
N ASP A 402 -29.08 -12.31 4.17
CA ASP A 402 -30.15 -11.34 3.87
C ASP A 402 -29.65 -10.17 2.98
N PRO A 403 -29.64 -10.34 1.64
CA PRO A 403 -29.30 -9.27 0.72
C PRO A 403 -30.21 -8.04 0.81
N LYS A 404 -31.48 -8.21 1.26
CA LYS A 404 -32.42 -7.08 1.41
C LYS A 404 -32.03 -6.21 2.60
N PHE A 405 -31.60 -6.83 3.71
CA PHE A 405 -31.04 -6.10 4.84
C PHE A 405 -29.82 -5.28 4.40
N LEU A 406 -28.89 -5.90 3.65
CA LEU A 406 -27.69 -5.23 3.17
C LEU A 406 -28.03 -4.01 2.28
N ALA A 407 -28.96 -4.17 1.34
CA ALA A 407 -29.44 -3.08 0.49
C ALA A 407 -30.09 -1.95 1.31
N ALA A 408 -30.94 -2.29 2.29
CA ALA A 408 -31.58 -1.31 3.18
C ALA A 408 -30.57 -0.55 4.04
N GLN A 409 -29.44 -1.17 4.36
CA GLN A 409 -28.36 -0.59 5.16
C GLN A 409 -27.24 0.07 4.33
N ALA A 410 -27.31 0.04 2.99
CA ALA A 410 -26.23 0.54 2.12
C ALA A 410 -25.81 1.99 2.42
N GLN A 411 -26.75 2.86 2.83
CA GLN A 411 -26.42 4.23 3.24
C GLN A 411 -25.62 4.28 4.55
N ASN A 412 -25.89 3.39 5.51
CA ASN A 412 -25.15 3.29 6.77
C ASN A 412 -23.77 2.64 6.58
N LEU A 413 -23.62 1.84 5.52
CA LEU A 413 -22.34 1.22 5.13
C LEU A 413 -21.38 2.17 4.42
N SER A 414 -21.85 3.34 3.98
CA SER A 414 -21.02 4.34 3.32
C SER A 414 -19.84 4.82 4.18
N MET A 415 -18.71 5.04 3.51
CA MET A 415 -17.41 5.35 4.10
C MET A 415 -17.01 6.80 3.81
N SER A 416 -16.05 7.34 4.57
CA SER A 416 -15.59 8.72 4.37
C SER A 416 -14.94 8.95 3.01
N ILE A 417 -14.43 7.90 2.37
CA ILE A 417 -13.81 7.93 1.03
C ILE A 417 -14.75 8.45 -0.07
N GLU A 418 -16.08 8.48 0.16
CA GLU A 418 -17.07 9.10 -0.74
C GLU A 418 -16.86 10.62 -0.96
N GLN A 419 -16.02 11.26 -0.12
CA GLN A 419 -15.70 12.69 -0.25
C GLN A 419 -14.46 12.98 -1.11
N GLY A 420 -13.78 11.95 -1.62
CA GLY A 420 -12.55 12.13 -2.41
C GLY A 420 -11.35 12.57 -1.57
N SER A 421 -10.40 13.29 -2.18
CA SER A 421 -9.10 13.63 -1.56
C SER A 421 -9.00 15.04 -0.96
N ASN A 422 -10.03 15.86 -1.14
CA ASN A 422 -10.10 17.26 -0.70
C ASN A 422 -11.31 17.46 0.22
N PHE A 423 -11.09 17.25 1.52
CA PHE A 423 -12.09 17.50 2.55
C PHE A 423 -11.99 18.94 3.03
N THR A 424 -13.12 19.62 3.18
CA THR A 424 -13.14 20.86 3.96
C THR A 424 -12.84 20.53 5.43
N LEU A 425 -11.98 21.31 6.09
CA LEU A 425 -11.59 21.11 7.51
C LEU A 425 -12.80 20.91 8.44
N PHE A 426 -13.91 21.60 8.20
CA PHE A 426 -15.15 21.45 8.98
C PHE A 426 -15.79 20.06 8.86
N LYS A 427 -15.66 19.37 7.72
CA LYS A 427 -16.19 18.01 7.52
C LYS A 427 -15.32 16.94 8.19
N ALA A 428 -14.04 17.21 8.44
CA ALA A 428 -13.12 16.30 9.13
C ALA A 428 -13.49 16.03 10.60
N PHE A 429 -14.22 16.96 11.23
CA PHE A 429 -14.70 16.83 12.60
C PHE A 429 -16.17 16.37 12.67
N SER A 430 -16.81 16.07 11.54
CA SER A 430 -18.19 15.60 11.52
C SER A 430 -18.31 14.19 12.10
N ASN A 431 -19.30 13.99 12.98
CA ASN A 431 -19.64 12.66 13.50
C ASN A 431 -20.52 11.84 12.54
N LYS A 432 -20.72 12.29 11.29
CA LYS A 432 -21.61 11.65 10.30
C LYS A 432 -21.31 10.15 10.10
N TYR A 433 -20.06 9.81 9.77
CA TYR A 433 -19.69 8.40 9.52
C TYR A 433 -19.65 7.57 10.78
N ARG A 434 -19.33 8.18 11.93
CA ARG A 434 -19.46 7.52 13.24
C ARG A 434 -20.93 7.15 13.51
N LYS A 435 -21.86 8.06 13.23
CA LYS A 435 -23.30 7.80 13.38
C LYS A 435 -23.75 6.68 12.45
N ARG A 436 -23.41 6.76 11.15
CA ARG A 436 -23.71 5.72 10.15
C ARG A 436 -23.18 4.34 10.56
N TYR A 437 -21.92 4.28 10.99
CA TYR A 437 -21.33 3.07 11.57
C TYR A 437 -22.16 2.55 12.75
N SER A 438 -22.50 3.41 13.71
CA SER A 438 -23.25 3.00 14.89
C SER A 438 -24.68 2.55 14.57
N ASP A 439 -25.34 3.20 13.61
CA ASP A 439 -26.68 2.84 13.14
C ASP A 439 -26.64 1.46 12.46
N PHE A 440 -25.65 1.22 11.58
CA PHE A 440 -25.42 -0.09 10.97
C PHE A 440 -25.14 -1.17 12.00
N TYR A 441 -24.19 -0.95 12.91
CA TYR A 441 -23.81 -1.93 13.92
C TYR A 441 -25.00 -2.32 14.82
N ARG A 442 -25.86 -1.36 15.17
CA ARG A 442 -27.10 -1.63 15.91
C ARG A 442 -28.10 -2.44 15.09
N ALA A 443 -28.32 -2.07 13.83
CA ALA A 443 -29.21 -2.80 12.93
C ALA A 443 -28.72 -4.24 12.70
N LYS A 444 -27.41 -4.42 12.52
CA LYS A 444 -26.75 -5.73 12.43
C LYS A 444 -27.01 -6.53 13.71
N GLY A 445 -26.76 -5.94 14.88
CA GLY A 445 -27.07 -6.57 16.16
C GLY A 445 -28.53 -7.01 16.29
N GLN A 446 -29.49 -6.20 15.84
CA GLN A 446 -30.92 -6.57 15.84
C GLN A 446 -31.24 -7.71 14.87
N LEU A 447 -30.59 -7.77 13.71
CA LEU A 447 -30.73 -8.89 12.79
C LEU A 447 -30.25 -10.19 13.46
N TYR A 448 -29.06 -10.17 14.07
CA TYR A 448 -28.54 -11.32 14.81
C TYR A 448 -29.40 -11.71 16.01
N ASP A 449 -30.05 -10.77 16.71
CA ASP A 449 -31.02 -11.08 17.77
C ASP A 449 -32.22 -11.89 17.25
N GLN A 450 -32.62 -11.67 15.99
CA GLN A 450 -33.76 -12.33 15.38
C GLN A 450 -33.36 -13.68 14.76
N THR A 451 -32.21 -13.75 14.10
CA THR A 451 -31.76 -14.95 13.37
C THR A 451 -30.99 -15.93 14.24
N ASN A 452 -30.32 -15.44 15.29
CA ASN A 452 -29.46 -16.22 16.17
C ASN A 452 -29.71 -15.85 17.65
N PRO A 453 -30.95 -16.02 18.16
CA PRO A 453 -31.32 -15.59 19.52
C PRO A 453 -30.49 -16.26 20.62
N ASP A 454 -30.05 -17.50 20.39
CA ASP A 454 -29.21 -18.26 21.32
C ASP A 454 -27.70 -17.96 21.18
N GLY A 455 -27.32 -17.11 20.22
CA GLY A 455 -25.94 -16.78 19.88
C GLY A 455 -25.33 -17.67 18.80
N LEU A 456 -24.05 -17.40 18.50
CA LEU A 456 -23.25 -18.18 17.56
C LEU A 456 -22.46 -19.28 18.27
N GLY A 457 -22.28 -20.41 17.59
CA GLY A 457 -21.41 -21.50 18.03
C GLY A 457 -20.05 -21.43 17.34
N ILE A 458 -19.12 -22.27 17.75
CA ILE A 458 -17.76 -22.32 17.16
C ILE A 458 -17.78 -22.68 15.67
N ASP A 459 -18.83 -23.37 15.23
CA ASP A 459 -19.13 -23.70 13.83
C ASP A 459 -19.45 -22.48 12.95
N ALA A 460 -19.68 -21.30 13.56
CA ALA A 460 -19.83 -20.05 12.83
C ALA A 460 -18.50 -19.41 12.43
N ILE A 461 -17.34 -19.99 12.79
CA ILE A 461 -16.03 -19.57 12.28
C ILE A 461 -15.73 -20.32 10.98
N TRP A 462 -15.37 -19.58 9.94
CA TRP A 462 -15.00 -20.12 8.64
C TRP A 462 -13.77 -21.02 8.76
N ARG A 463 -13.91 -22.27 8.30
CA ARG A 463 -12.87 -23.31 8.43
C ARG A 463 -11.89 -23.38 7.26
N GLY A 464 -12.18 -22.67 6.17
CA GLY A 464 -11.55 -22.92 4.87
C GLY A 464 -12.33 -23.92 4.03
N GLU A 465 -12.30 -23.77 2.70
CA GLU A 465 -12.89 -24.73 1.75
C GLU A 465 -11.84 -25.58 1.05
N ARG A 466 -10.56 -25.16 1.09
CA ARG A 466 -9.45 -25.77 0.38
C ARG A 466 -8.31 -26.12 1.35
N PRO A 467 -7.46 -27.10 1.03
CA PRO A 467 -6.33 -27.49 1.90
C PRO A 467 -5.34 -26.36 2.21
N ARG A 468 -5.29 -25.31 1.38
CA ARG A 468 -4.41 -24.14 1.55
C ARG A 468 -5.02 -23.02 2.38
N ASP A 469 -6.30 -23.11 2.70
CA ASP A 469 -7.01 -22.10 3.48
C ASP A 469 -6.62 -22.22 4.95
N SER A 470 -6.77 -21.13 5.69
CA SER A 470 -6.45 -21.08 7.11
C SER A 470 -7.57 -20.34 7.84
N PRO A 471 -8.23 -20.95 8.84
CA PRO A 471 -9.35 -20.34 9.57
C PRO A 471 -8.93 -19.10 10.37
N ALA A 472 -7.65 -19.03 10.73
CA ALA A 472 -7.05 -17.91 11.42
C ALA A 472 -5.80 -17.42 10.69
N LEU A 473 -5.53 -16.12 10.80
CA LEU A 473 -4.25 -15.51 10.40
C LEU A 473 -3.62 -14.80 11.60
N THR A 474 -2.29 -14.81 11.64
CA THR A 474 -1.50 -14.04 12.60
C THR A 474 -0.94 -12.79 11.97
N VAL A 475 -1.15 -11.65 12.64
CA VAL A 475 -0.57 -10.37 12.27
C VAL A 475 0.46 -9.96 13.33
N TYR A 476 1.68 -9.71 12.88
CA TYR A 476 2.75 -9.10 13.68
C TYR A 476 3.08 -7.72 13.14
N ARG A 477 3.16 -6.71 14.02
CA ARG A 477 3.69 -5.39 13.70
C ARG A 477 5.08 -5.21 14.29
N HIS A 478 6.02 -4.90 13.41
CA HIS A 478 7.43 -4.63 13.67
C HIS A 478 7.69 -3.12 13.69
N PHE A 479 6.89 -2.39 14.47
CA PHE A 479 6.83 -0.93 14.53
C PHE A 479 6.49 -0.27 13.17
N ASP A 480 7.47 -0.17 12.25
CA ASP A 480 7.38 0.48 10.93
C ASP A 480 7.03 -0.48 9.78
N SER A 481 6.85 -1.77 10.06
CA SER A 481 6.35 -2.75 9.10
C SER A 481 5.46 -3.76 9.79
N ALA A 482 4.79 -4.63 9.03
CA ALA A 482 4.03 -5.74 9.59
C ALA A 482 4.07 -6.95 8.64
N SER A 483 3.73 -8.12 9.18
CA SER A 483 3.69 -9.38 8.47
C SER A 483 2.40 -10.14 8.79
N VAL A 484 1.85 -10.81 7.79
CA VAL A 484 0.64 -11.63 7.87
C VAL A 484 1.04 -13.06 7.57
N HIS A 485 0.67 -13.98 8.45
CA HIS A 485 1.00 -15.40 8.38
C HIS A 485 -0.25 -16.24 8.55
N LYS A 486 -0.30 -17.38 7.87
CA LYS A 486 -1.37 -18.37 8.08
C LYS A 486 -1.21 -19.06 9.44
N GLY A 487 -2.34 -19.33 10.06
CA GLY A 487 -2.43 -20.05 11.33
C GLY A 487 -2.25 -19.16 12.56
N VAL A 488 -2.25 -19.84 13.70
CA VAL A 488 -2.23 -19.27 15.04
C VAL A 488 -0.79 -19.32 15.57
N LEU A 489 0.01 -18.30 15.29
CA LEU A 489 1.43 -18.24 15.65
C LEU A 489 1.66 -17.38 16.89
N GLY A 490 2.63 -17.81 17.72
CA GLY A 490 3.03 -17.13 18.95
C GLY A 490 2.16 -17.49 20.17
N THR A 491 2.32 -16.73 21.25
CA THR A 491 1.51 -16.89 22.47
C THR A 491 0.11 -16.30 22.29
N LEU A 492 -0.85 -16.66 23.16
CA LEU A 492 -2.20 -16.06 23.15
C LEU A 492 -2.09 -14.52 23.16
N PRO A 493 -2.50 -13.82 22.07
CA PRO A 493 -2.31 -12.38 21.94
C PRO A 493 -3.27 -11.64 22.85
N ARG A 494 -3.04 -10.34 23.03
CA ARG A 494 -3.96 -9.47 23.78
C ARG A 494 -5.35 -9.48 23.18
N THR A 495 -5.48 -9.26 21.87
CA THR A 495 -6.75 -9.14 21.16
C THR A 495 -6.89 -10.22 20.07
N LEU A 496 -8.14 -10.56 19.77
CA LEU A 496 -8.52 -11.39 18.62
C LEU A 496 -9.68 -10.70 17.91
N TRP A 497 -9.72 -10.79 16.59
CA TRP A 497 -10.82 -10.26 15.80
C TRP A 497 -11.55 -11.39 15.09
N VAL A 498 -12.88 -11.35 15.12
CA VAL A 498 -13.73 -12.13 14.20
C VAL A 498 -14.33 -11.14 13.20
N ILE A 499 -13.94 -11.28 11.94
CA ILE A 499 -14.31 -10.34 10.87
C ILE A 499 -15.43 -10.95 10.04
N ASP A 500 -16.54 -10.24 9.92
CA ASP A 500 -17.67 -10.62 9.05
C ASP A 500 -17.56 -9.98 7.66
N TYR A 501 -18.49 -10.32 6.76
CA TYR A 501 -18.45 -9.88 5.38
C TYR A 501 -18.47 -8.35 5.23
N ALA A 502 -19.46 -7.70 5.85
CA ALA A 502 -19.64 -6.26 5.72
C ALA A 502 -18.45 -5.50 6.31
N GLN A 503 -17.86 -6.00 7.39
CA GLN A 503 -16.67 -5.44 7.98
C GLN A 503 -15.44 -5.61 7.05
N LEU A 504 -15.19 -6.81 6.52
CA LEU A 504 -14.01 -7.09 5.69
C LEU A 504 -13.95 -6.20 4.45
N GLU A 505 -15.07 -6.08 3.73
CA GLU A 505 -15.13 -5.28 2.51
C GLU A 505 -15.02 -3.77 2.80
N ARG A 506 -15.57 -3.30 3.93
CA ARG A 506 -15.38 -1.90 4.38
C ARG A 506 -13.94 -1.60 4.74
N ILE A 507 -13.24 -2.53 5.40
CA ILE A 507 -11.81 -2.38 5.72
C ILE A 507 -11.03 -2.25 4.41
N TYR A 508 -11.28 -3.16 3.46
CA TYR A 508 -10.60 -3.15 2.15
C TYR A 508 -10.81 -1.83 1.39
N TYR A 509 -12.05 -1.41 1.17
CA TYR A 509 -12.29 -0.17 0.42
C TYR A 509 -11.77 1.07 1.15
N SER A 510 -11.86 1.12 2.48
CA SER A 510 -11.38 2.28 3.24
C SER A 510 -9.85 2.39 3.27
N LEU A 511 -9.12 1.27 3.39
CA LEU A 511 -7.65 1.27 3.52
C LEU A 511 -6.89 1.12 2.21
N VAL A 512 -7.54 0.53 1.20
CA VAL A 512 -6.85 0.05 0.01
C VAL A 512 -7.38 0.77 -1.22
N ALA A 513 -8.57 0.41 -1.71
CA ALA A 513 -9.11 0.99 -2.94
C ALA A 513 -9.37 2.51 -2.82
N GLY A 514 -9.86 2.97 -1.67
CA GLY A 514 -10.21 4.37 -1.43
C GLY A 514 -9.10 5.25 -0.87
N PHE A 515 -7.99 4.65 -0.40
CA PHE A 515 -6.96 5.39 0.32
C PHE A 515 -6.01 6.12 -0.64
N ASP A 516 -6.10 7.45 -0.62
CA ASP A 516 -5.15 8.33 -1.30
C ASP A 516 -4.04 8.87 -0.36
N VAL A 517 -2.80 8.49 -0.64
CA VAL A 517 -1.59 9.02 0.04
C VAL A 517 -1.31 10.48 -0.29
N PHE A 518 -1.70 10.92 -1.48
CA PHE A 518 -1.55 12.28 -1.98
C PHE A 518 -2.65 13.21 -1.44
N GLY A 519 -3.68 12.65 -0.82
CA GLY A 519 -4.81 13.36 -0.22
C GLY A 519 -4.42 14.28 0.94
N ASP A 520 -5.39 15.10 1.37
CA ASP A 520 -5.20 16.03 2.47
C ASP A 520 -5.20 15.36 3.86
N MET A 521 -4.87 16.14 4.89
CA MET A 521 -4.85 15.66 6.29
C MET A 521 -6.22 15.14 6.75
N SER A 522 -7.29 15.77 6.29
CA SER A 522 -8.66 15.46 6.69
C SER A 522 -9.11 14.10 6.18
N HIS A 523 -8.73 13.73 4.94
CA HIS A 523 -8.89 12.39 4.38
C HIS A 523 -8.18 11.35 5.25
N GLN A 524 -6.89 11.56 5.54
CA GLN A 524 -6.08 10.63 6.32
C GLN A 524 -6.61 10.46 7.76
N LEU A 525 -7.04 11.54 8.41
CA LEU A 525 -7.61 11.50 9.77
C LEU A 525 -8.96 10.79 9.81
N ASN A 526 -9.85 11.04 8.84
CA ASN A 526 -11.17 10.40 8.81
C ASN A 526 -11.06 8.90 8.60
N ILE A 527 -10.21 8.45 7.68
CA ILE A 527 -9.96 7.02 7.48
C ILE A 527 -9.40 6.40 8.76
N ARG A 528 -8.43 7.06 9.41
CA ARG A 528 -7.87 6.58 10.68
C ARG A 528 -8.94 6.40 11.76
N ARG A 529 -9.80 7.41 11.97
CA ARG A 529 -10.89 7.34 12.97
C ARG A 529 -11.90 6.25 12.62
N TYR A 530 -12.19 6.08 11.33
CA TYR A 530 -13.10 5.05 10.87
C TYR A 530 -12.53 3.64 11.10
N MET A 531 -11.21 3.47 10.94
CA MET A 531 -10.52 2.22 11.23
C MET A 531 -10.55 1.84 12.70
N ASP A 532 -10.45 2.79 13.62
CA ASP A 532 -10.59 2.48 15.05
C ASP A 532 -11.96 1.83 15.34
N PHE A 533 -13.03 2.28 14.66
CA PHE A 533 -14.34 1.64 14.78
C PHE A 533 -14.38 0.25 14.17
N LEU A 534 -13.88 0.07 12.94
CA LEU A 534 -13.84 -1.24 12.29
C LEU A 534 -12.97 -2.25 13.05
N ARG A 535 -11.89 -1.81 13.68
CA ARG A 535 -11.09 -2.68 14.56
C ARG A 535 -11.88 -3.13 15.77
N ILE A 536 -12.48 -2.17 16.49
CA ILE A 536 -13.32 -2.47 17.66
C ILE A 536 -14.47 -3.39 17.26
N GLU A 537 -15.07 -3.22 16.08
CA GLU A 537 -16.10 -4.11 15.54
C GLU A 537 -15.66 -5.57 15.55
N GLY A 538 -14.44 -5.87 15.08
CA GLY A 538 -13.92 -7.24 15.01
C GLY A 538 -13.63 -7.83 16.39
N GLU A 539 -13.18 -6.98 17.31
CA GLU A 539 -12.97 -7.34 18.71
C GLU A 539 -14.30 -7.63 19.43
N LEU A 540 -15.33 -6.82 19.19
CA LEU A 540 -16.68 -7.03 19.73
C LEU A 540 -17.34 -8.28 19.12
N ASN A 541 -17.19 -8.51 17.81
CA ASN A 541 -17.64 -9.73 17.15
C ASN A 541 -17.00 -10.97 17.79
N PHE A 542 -15.70 -10.93 18.15
CA PHE A 542 -15.06 -12.02 18.89
C PHE A 542 -15.68 -12.22 20.28
N LEU A 543 -16.01 -11.14 21.00
CA LEU A 543 -16.64 -11.23 22.32
C LEU A 543 -18.02 -11.91 22.27
N GLU A 544 -18.73 -11.90 21.14
CA GLU A 544 -20.00 -12.63 20.99
C GLU A 544 -19.86 -14.15 21.11
N PHE A 545 -18.65 -14.69 20.92
CA PHE A 545 -18.35 -16.11 21.16
C PHE A 545 -18.00 -16.41 22.63
N MET A 546 -17.71 -15.38 23.44
CA MET A 546 -17.34 -15.53 24.84
C MET A 546 -18.58 -15.56 25.76
N PRO A 547 -18.47 -16.15 26.97
CA PRO A 547 -19.51 -16.04 28.00
C PRO A 547 -19.82 -14.57 28.33
N GLN A 548 -21.09 -14.23 28.51
CA GLN A 548 -21.55 -12.83 28.66
C GLN A 548 -20.86 -12.09 29.82
N GLU A 549 -20.63 -12.80 30.91
CA GLU A 549 -20.05 -12.31 32.15
C GLU A 549 -18.58 -11.88 31.98
N VAL A 550 -17.84 -12.47 31.03
CA VAL A 550 -16.42 -12.12 30.81
C VAL A 550 -16.21 -11.05 29.73
N ARG A 551 -17.22 -10.74 28.90
CA ARG A 551 -17.06 -9.84 27.74
C ARG A 551 -16.56 -8.45 28.11
N VAL A 552 -17.21 -7.80 29.09
CA VAL A 552 -16.84 -6.45 29.53
C VAL A 552 -15.46 -6.41 30.22
N PRO A 553 -15.17 -7.28 31.22
CA PRO A 553 -13.82 -7.35 31.80
C PRO A 553 -12.73 -7.61 30.76
N MET A 554 -13.01 -8.50 29.80
CA MET A 554 -12.07 -8.84 28.73
C MET A 554 -11.78 -7.63 27.83
N LEU A 555 -12.81 -6.93 27.36
CA LEU A 555 -12.64 -5.70 26.58
C LEU A 555 -11.83 -4.65 27.34
N GLN A 556 -12.18 -4.38 28.60
CA GLN A 556 -11.48 -3.38 29.43
C GLN A 556 -10.01 -3.75 29.65
N SER A 557 -9.68 -5.04 29.74
CA SER A 557 -8.29 -5.51 29.87
C SER A 557 -7.42 -5.20 28.65
N TRP A 558 -8.02 -5.06 27.47
CA TRP A 558 -7.28 -4.75 26.23
C TRP A 558 -6.90 -3.27 26.13
N TYR A 559 -7.66 -2.40 26.79
CA TYR A 559 -7.63 -0.95 26.66
C TYR A 559 -7.36 -0.22 27.98
N ILE A 560 -6.37 -0.68 28.73
CA ILE A 560 -5.99 -0.08 30.02
C ILE A 560 -5.66 1.41 29.82
N GLY A 561 -6.37 2.28 30.54
CA GLY A 561 -6.21 3.73 30.49
C GLY A 561 -7.05 4.45 29.43
N ASP A 562 -7.77 3.73 28.56
CA ASP A 562 -8.74 4.32 27.65
C ASP A 562 -10.05 4.64 28.38
N LYS A 563 -10.31 5.94 28.60
CA LYS A 563 -11.52 6.39 29.31
C LYS A 563 -12.82 6.08 28.54
N ALA A 564 -12.78 6.01 27.21
CA ALA A 564 -13.97 5.69 26.43
C ALA A 564 -14.37 4.22 26.62
N ILE A 565 -13.39 3.30 26.66
CA ILE A 565 -13.64 1.88 26.93
C ILE A 565 -13.92 1.61 28.41
N ALA A 566 -13.25 2.31 29.32
CA ALA A 566 -13.52 2.18 30.76
C ALA A 566 -14.97 2.56 31.12
N ASN A 567 -15.57 3.50 30.38
CA ASN A 567 -16.96 3.94 30.55
C ASN A 567 -17.88 3.44 29.43
N VAL A 568 -17.52 2.33 28.77
CA VAL A 568 -18.33 1.76 27.69
C VAL A 568 -19.71 1.36 28.22
N ASP A 569 -20.72 1.42 27.37
CA ASP A 569 -22.03 0.86 27.68
C ASP A 569 -21.91 -0.66 27.84
N HIS A 570 -22.02 -1.13 29.08
CA HIS A 570 -21.90 -2.55 29.40
C HIS A 570 -22.99 -3.40 28.74
N GLU A 571 -24.19 -2.86 28.51
CA GLU A 571 -25.25 -3.63 27.84
C GLU A 571 -24.93 -3.85 26.36
N ALA A 572 -24.37 -2.84 25.70
CA ALA A 572 -23.94 -2.94 24.31
C ALA A 572 -22.82 -3.98 24.11
N VAL A 573 -21.88 -4.09 25.05
CA VAL A 573 -20.77 -5.06 24.99
C VAL A 573 -21.19 -6.45 25.45
N ARG A 574 -22.02 -6.55 26.49
CA ARG A 574 -22.55 -7.85 26.94
C ARG A 574 -23.41 -8.48 25.86
N SER A 575 -24.18 -7.66 25.14
CA SER A 575 -25.20 -8.10 24.18
C SER A 575 -26.30 -8.94 24.85
N ARG A 576 -27.48 -9.02 24.23
CA ARG A 576 -28.60 -9.82 24.77
C ARG A 576 -28.38 -11.31 24.55
N ARG A 577 -27.69 -11.66 23.45
CA ARG A 577 -27.42 -13.02 23.04
C ARG A 577 -26.37 -13.65 23.93
N LYS A 578 -26.60 -14.91 24.30
CA LYS A 578 -25.57 -15.75 24.91
C LYS A 578 -24.59 -16.22 23.84
N THR A 579 -23.63 -17.05 24.22
CA THR A 579 -22.81 -17.82 23.28
C THR A 579 -23.33 -19.26 23.23
N ARG A 580 -23.29 -19.88 22.04
CA ARG A 580 -23.53 -21.33 21.90
C ARG A 580 -22.24 -22.14 22.04
N VAL A 581 -21.09 -21.47 22.26
CA VAL A 581 -19.84 -22.17 22.58
C VAL A 581 -19.92 -22.66 24.02
N THR A 582 -19.89 -23.97 24.20
CA THR A 582 -19.73 -24.60 25.52
C THR A 582 -18.26 -24.57 25.91
N PHE A 583 -17.95 -24.02 27.08
CA PHE A 583 -16.60 -23.97 27.64
C PHE A 583 -16.46 -24.96 28.80
N GLU A 584 -15.31 -25.62 28.87
CA GLU A 584 -14.96 -26.58 29.93
C GLU A 584 -13.91 -26.03 30.91
N THR A 585 -13.28 -24.90 30.57
CA THR A 585 -12.21 -24.26 31.35
C THR A 585 -12.61 -22.88 31.89
N ASP A 586 -11.81 -22.35 32.81
CA ASP A 586 -11.91 -20.97 33.31
C ASP A 586 -11.16 -19.94 32.43
N ASP A 587 -10.50 -20.39 31.35
CA ASP A 587 -9.85 -19.58 30.32
C ASP A 587 -10.56 -19.76 28.96
N PRO A 588 -11.81 -19.24 28.81
CA PRO A 588 -12.62 -19.47 27.62
C PRO A 588 -11.98 -18.93 26.35
N LYS A 589 -11.15 -17.88 26.47
CA LYS A 589 -10.43 -17.30 25.35
C LYS A 589 -9.39 -18.27 24.79
N ARG A 590 -8.61 -18.92 25.66
CA ARG A 590 -7.64 -19.94 25.25
C ARG A 590 -8.33 -21.15 24.67
N GLU A 591 -9.32 -21.69 25.37
CA GLU A 591 -10.05 -22.88 24.94
C GLU A 591 -10.71 -22.66 23.57
N PHE A 592 -11.28 -21.49 23.32
CA PHE A 592 -11.85 -21.15 22.01
C PHE A 592 -10.82 -21.30 20.90
N VAL A 593 -9.61 -20.77 21.10
CA VAL A 593 -8.57 -20.81 20.07
C VAL A 593 -8.00 -22.22 19.90
N GLU A 594 -7.81 -22.97 20.98
CA GLU A 594 -7.29 -24.35 20.89
C GLU A 594 -8.25 -25.30 20.15
N ARG A 595 -9.54 -24.94 20.07
CA ARG A 595 -10.57 -25.70 19.34
C ARG A 595 -10.73 -25.31 17.87
N ILE A 596 -10.21 -24.16 17.46
CA ILE A 596 -10.17 -23.68 16.06
C ILE A 596 -8.91 -24.22 15.39
#